data_AF-A0A2R4XFS6-F1
#
_entry.id   AF-A0A2R4XFS6-F1
#
_cell.length_a   1.000
_cell.length_b   1.000
_cell.length_c   1.000
_cell.angle_alpha   90.00
_cell.angle_beta   90.00
_cell.angle_gamma   90.00
#
_symmetry.space_group_name_H-M   'P 1'
#
loop_
_entity.id
_entity.type
_entity.pdbx_description
1 polymer ?
#
loop_
_entity_poly.entity_id
_entity_poly.type
_entity_poly.pdbx_seq_one_letter_code
_entity_poly.pdbx_strand_id
1 'polypeptide(L)'
;MQESQQTHPDYPDQAHRHQGDSTESKPAQQPSSQEPGYFFCVVGPSGAGKDSLIDAAREQLSSRQFVCATRVITRTPGLPGEVYESSTTEAFLAREAAGDFLLTWKAHDLHYGLPKALLVAQQAGKHVIANGSRAVAAELTQKVPKLVVIEITAPVEILARRLVSRGRETEEEIRERLSRATEPFAMGLDVQTVQNDLTLEIGISRFLSLIRIMTGVTDPVMAPLHRKISGLCLSSEDIRKAFDIINTGRAPQGDLEAFLIEYCKRISDEELQDIARIRSEFAPRMTWPDKMVVDKHSLGGTPGNRVTMIVVPIVAAHGLLIPKTSTRAITSAAGTADAMAVLANVELSQQQIHDTVLRARGCIAWSGKVNHSILDTAMNAITLPYDLDTRKWAVASILSKKYTAGSTHVLVDIPYGPAAKAHDLYEALELVELFETVGASLGMSVKAFATPGNVPIGRGIGPALEARDVMKVLANEPDAPTDLREKALFFAGQVIAFDPKVNDFEKGYQIATDILASGRAMKKMQQIIHMQGEHSQVIKQATYRRTIRSTRCGKVTAINCQTIARIARDAGAPVDVFAGLSIHATVGEMVHEGQILYEIHAENIAKLETAVAEASKNQGFTLD
;
A
#
# COMPACT_ATOMS: atom_id res chain seq x y z
N MET A 1 -53.69 0.19 -46.89
CA MET A 1 -52.84 0.08 -48.10
C MET A 1 -51.51 -0.49 -47.60
N GLN A 2 -51.36 -1.82 -47.60
CA GLN A 2 -51.02 -2.71 -48.74
C GLN A 2 -49.50 -2.75 -48.98
N GLU A 3 -48.80 -3.85 -49.31
CA GLU A 3 -49.04 -5.32 -49.26
C GLU A 3 -47.64 -6.00 -49.50
N SER A 4 -47.30 -7.21 -48.99
CA SER A 4 -47.46 -8.55 -49.63
C SER A 4 -46.98 -8.61 -51.11
N GLN A 5 -46.15 -9.54 -51.62
CA GLN A 5 -45.50 -10.79 -51.16
C GLN A 5 -44.03 -10.82 -51.72
N GLN A 6 -43.04 -11.64 -51.34
CA GLN A 6 -42.90 -12.99 -50.73
C GLN A 6 -42.98 -14.20 -51.70
N THR A 7 -41.84 -14.72 -52.17
CA THR A 7 -41.76 -15.94 -53.04
C THR A 7 -40.54 -16.84 -52.74
N HIS A 8 -40.80 -18.14 -52.51
CA HIS A 8 -39.84 -19.24 -52.73
C HIS A 8 -39.97 -19.75 -54.19
N PRO A 9 -38.94 -20.43 -54.75
CA PRO A 9 -38.93 -21.92 -54.85
C PRO A 9 -37.49 -22.50 -54.77
N ASP A 10 -37.16 -23.77 -55.05
CA ASP A 10 -37.72 -25.07 -54.63
C ASP A 10 -36.60 -26.14 -54.64
N TYR A 11 -36.89 -27.35 -54.13
CA TYR A 11 -36.03 -28.55 -54.26
C TYR A 11 -36.05 -29.16 -55.69
N PRO A 12 -35.12 -30.08 -55.98
CA PRO A 12 -35.57 -31.43 -56.37
C PRO A 12 -34.93 -32.57 -55.55
N ASP A 13 -35.53 -33.76 -55.64
CA ASP A 13 -35.27 -34.94 -54.79
C ASP A 13 -34.49 -36.06 -55.54
N GLN A 14 -34.27 -37.18 -54.84
CA GLN A 14 -33.32 -38.27 -55.13
C GLN A 14 -33.61 -39.18 -56.34
N ALA A 15 -32.56 -39.86 -56.81
CA ALA A 15 -32.65 -41.16 -57.47
C ALA A 15 -31.44 -42.06 -57.13
N HIS A 16 -31.68 -43.32 -56.77
CA HIS A 16 -30.64 -44.29 -56.37
C HIS A 16 -29.86 -44.92 -57.52
N ARG A 17 -28.64 -45.39 -57.23
CA ARG A 17 -28.12 -46.71 -57.69
C ARG A 17 -27.04 -47.25 -56.74
N HIS A 18 -27.06 -48.56 -56.49
CA HIS A 18 -26.02 -49.29 -55.73
C HIS A 18 -24.80 -49.61 -56.62
N GLN A 19 -23.60 -49.62 -56.03
CA GLN A 19 -22.70 -50.79 -55.92
C GLN A 19 -21.34 -50.38 -55.32
N GLY A 20 -20.60 -51.37 -54.78
CA GLY A 20 -19.20 -51.21 -54.37
C GLY A 20 -18.98 -51.14 -52.86
N ASP A 21 -18.88 -52.31 -52.21
CA ASP A 21 -18.25 -52.42 -50.89
C ASP A 21 -16.77 -52.74 -51.09
N SER A 22 -15.88 -51.92 -50.51
CA SER A 22 -14.43 -52.11 -50.55
C SER A 22 -13.77 -51.39 -49.37
N THR A 23 -13.45 -52.14 -48.32
CA THR A 23 -12.86 -51.63 -47.08
C THR A 23 -11.37 -51.30 -47.25
N GLU A 24 -11.02 -50.10 -47.73
CA GLU A 24 -9.67 -49.56 -47.58
C GLU A 24 -9.52 -48.84 -46.23
N SER A 25 -8.75 -49.45 -45.33
CA SER A 25 -8.40 -48.86 -44.04
C SER A 25 -7.47 -47.67 -44.22
N LYS A 26 -7.99 -46.44 -44.04
CA LYS A 26 -7.13 -45.26 -43.89
C LYS A 26 -6.14 -45.49 -42.74
N PRO A 27 -4.83 -45.24 -42.93
CA PRO A 27 -3.86 -45.37 -41.85
C PRO A 27 -4.21 -44.40 -40.71
N ALA A 28 -4.01 -44.84 -39.47
CA ALA A 28 -4.29 -44.03 -38.30
C ALA A 28 -3.51 -42.71 -38.36
N GLN A 29 -4.20 -41.59 -38.14
CA GLN A 29 -3.54 -40.30 -38.00
C GLN A 29 -2.57 -40.37 -36.83
N GLN A 30 -1.30 -40.04 -37.07
CA GLN A 30 -0.30 -39.92 -36.01
C GLN A 30 -0.81 -38.89 -34.97
N PRO A 31 -0.66 -39.16 -33.67
CA PRO A 31 -1.02 -38.17 -32.66
C PRO A 31 -0.18 -36.91 -32.89
N SER A 32 -0.83 -35.76 -33.00
CA SER A 32 -0.17 -34.47 -33.14
C SER A 32 0.84 -34.31 -32.01
N SER A 33 2.12 -34.09 -32.33
CA SER A 33 3.19 -33.94 -31.36
C SER A 33 2.94 -32.71 -30.49
N GLN A 34 2.31 -32.92 -29.34
CA GLN A 34 2.04 -31.90 -28.34
C GLN A 34 3.38 -31.31 -27.88
N GLU A 35 3.48 -29.98 -27.79
CA GLU A 35 4.71 -29.35 -27.30
C GLU A 35 5.01 -29.82 -25.87
N PRO A 36 6.30 -30.03 -25.52
CA PRO A 36 6.66 -30.34 -24.15
C PRO A 36 6.26 -29.17 -23.23
N GLY A 37 5.80 -29.51 -22.03
CA GLY A 37 5.55 -28.54 -20.97
C GLY A 37 6.85 -27.94 -20.42
N TYR A 38 6.72 -27.06 -19.44
CA TYR A 38 7.86 -26.49 -18.72
C TYR A 38 8.34 -27.43 -17.61
N PHE A 39 9.65 -27.42 -17.31
CA PHE A 39 10.20 -28.10 -16.15
C PHE A 39 10.77 -27.06 -15.18
N PHE A 40 10.09 -26.84 -14.06
CA PHE A 40 10.48 -25.89 -13.03
C PHE A 40 11.34 -26.57 -11.97
N CYS A 41 12.65 -26.34 -12.02
CA CYS A 41 13.61 -26.78 -11.00
C CYS A 41 13.68 -25.75 -9.86
N VAL A 42 13.01 -26.04 -8.74
CA VAL A 42 12.90 -25.13 -7.61
C VAL A 42 14.11 -25.27 -6.69
N VAL A 43 14.91 -24.22 -6.58
CA VAL A 43 16.17 -24.17 -5.83
C VAL A 43 16.17 -23.02 -4.82
N GLY A 44 17.21 -22.92 -3.99
CA GLY A 44 17.30 -21.92 -2.92
C GLY A 44 17.83 -22.51 -1.60
N PRO A 45 18.23 -21.68 -0.63
CA PRO A 45 18.86 -22.12 0.62
C PRO A 45 17.90 -22.94 1.53
N SER A 46 18.44 -23.45 2.63
CA SER A 46 17.63 -24.00 3.73
C SER A 46 16.83 -22.86 4.38
N GLY A 47 15.64 -23.14 4.92
CA GLY A 47 14.74 -22.11 5.49
C GLY A 47 13.99 -21.24 4.46
N ALA A 48 14.34 -21.29 3.17
CA ALA A 48 13.69 -20.48 2.11
C ALA A 48 12.21 -20.84 1.85
N GLY A 49 11.70 -21.95 2.41
CA GLY A 49 10.30 -22.36 2.28
C GLY A 49 9.92 -23.12 1.01
N LYS A 50 10.91 -23.53 0.18
CA LYS A 50 10.71 -24.29 -1.08
C LYS A 50 9.62 -25.36 -0.97
N ASP A 51 9.74 -26.23 0.04
CA ASP A 51 8.87 -27.38 0.24
C ASP A 51 7.40 -26.92 0.36
N SER A 52 7.12 -25.95 1.25
CA SER A 52 5.81 -25.36 1.46
C SER A 52 5.22 -24.67 0.21
N LEU A 53 6.06 -24.06 -0.63
CA LEU A 53 5.62 -23.45 -1.89
C LEU A 53 5.25 -24.51 -2.94
N ILE A 54 6.01 -25.62 -3.02
CA ILE A 54 5.74 -26.76 -3.91
C ILE A 54 4.50 -27.53 -3.43
N ASP A 55 4.30 -27.64 -2.11
CA ASP A 55 3.14 -28.30 -1.52
C ASP A 55 1.85 -27.49 -1.80
N ALA A 56 1.88 -26.16 -1.59
CA ALA A 56 0.78 -25.28 -2.00
C ALA A 56 0.52 -25.31 -3.52
N ALA A 57 1.56 -25.47 -4.35
CA ALA A 57 1.40 -25.67 -5.79
C ALA A 57 0.78 -27.03 -6.14
N ARG A 58 1.02 -28.08 -5.34
CA ARG A 58 0.37 -29.39 -5.52
C ARG A 58 -1.12 -29.33 -5.18
N GLU A 59 -1.52 -28.45 -4.28
CA GLU A 59 -2.92 -28.22 -3.89
C GLU A 59 -3.67 -27.29 -4.87
N GLN A 60 -3.02 -26.22 -5.34
CA GLN A 60 -3.68 -25.14 -6.10
C GLN A 60 -3.51 -25.20 -7.63
N LEU A 61 -2.72 -26.14 -8.17
CA LEU A 61 -2.54 -26.30 -9.61
C LEU A 61 -3.18 -27.62 -10.10
N SER A 62 -3.79 -27.58 -11.28
CA SER A 62 -4.54 -28.74 -11.80
C SER A 62 -3.61 -29.91 -12.15
N SER A 63 -3.80 -31.06 -11.50
CA SER A 63 -3.08 -32.31 -11.78
C SER A 63 -3.25 -32.86 -13.21
N ARG A 64 -4.20 -32.30 -13.98
CA ARG A 64 -4.32 -32.52 -15.43
C ARG A 64 -3.15 -31.90 -16.19
N GLN A 65 -2.69 -30.72 -15.79
CA GLN A 65 -1.67 -29.92 -16.48
C GLN A 65 -0.33 -29.90 -15.73
N PHE A 66 -0.33 -30.10 -14.41
CA PHE A 66 0.86 -30.00 -13.55
C PHE A 66 1.22 -31.33 -12.87
N VAL A 67 2.51 -31.51 -12.58
CA VAL A 67 3.06 -32.61 -11.79
C VAL A 67 4.09 -32.06 -10.80
N CYS A 68 3.71 -31.88 -9.53
CA CYS A 68 4.67 -31.64 -8.46
C CYS A 68 5.40 -32.95 -8.12
N ALA A 69 6.68 -33.02 -8.44
CA ALA A 69 7.48 -34.24 -8.39
C ALA A 69 7.65 -34.79 -6.97
N THR A 70 7.48 -36.10 -6.83
CA THR A 70 7.93 -36.86 -5.66
C THR A 70 9.37 -37.30 -5.91
N ARG A 71 10.30 -36.94 -5.01
CA ARG A 71 11.69 -37.40 -5.07
C ARG A 71 11.81 -38.80 -4.47
N VAL A 72 12.66 -39.65 -5.04
CA VAL A 72 13.14 -40.86 -4.33
C VAL A 72 14.33 -40.46 -3.47
N ILE A 73 14.31 -40.78 -2.18
CA ILE A 73 15.34 -40.37 -1.22
C ILE A 73 15.70 -41.53 -0.30
N THR A 74 16.97 -41.71 0.02
CA THR A 74 17.45 -42.74 0.97
C THR A 74 17.23 -42.35 2.44
N ARG A 75 16.03 -41.83 2.76
CA ARG A 75 15.62 -41.28 4.05
C ARG A 75 14.50 -42.13 4.64
N THR A 76 14.61 -42.48 5.93
CA THR A 76 13.60 -43.26 6.67
C THR A 76 12.17 -42.74 6.43
N PRO A 77 11.16 -43.61 6.19
CA PRO A 77 9.78 -43.19 5.99
C PRO A 77 9.20 -42.39 7.16
N GLY A 78 8.25 -41.50 6.88
CA GLY A 78 7.47 -40.78 7.90
C GLY A 78 8.17 -39.62 8.61
N LEU A 79 9.43 -39.30 8.26
CA LEU A 79 10.13 -38.15 8.82
C LEU A 79 9.56 -36.83 8.25
N PRO A 80 9.27 -35.81 9.10
CA PRO A 80 8.56 -34.60 8.67
C PRO A 80 9.40 -33.69 7.75
N GLY A 81 8.85 -33.42 6.56
CA GLY A 81 9.39 -32.60 5.48
C GLY A 81 8.45 -32.62 4.27
N GLU A 82 9.00 -32.45 3.06
CA GLU A 82 8.31 -32.62 1.77
C GLU A 82 7.66 -34.02 1.60
N VAL A 83 6.87 -34.22 0.54
CA VAL A 83 6.44 -35.55 0.08
C VAL A 83 7.56 -36.25 -0.72
N TYR A 84 7.95 -37.46 -0.32
CA TYR A 84 9.02 -38.26 -0.95
C TYR A 84 8.70 -39.76 -0.94
N GLU A 85 9.33 -40.48 -1.87
CA GLU A 85 9.39 -41.94 -1.91
C GLU A 85 10.66 -42.38 -1.15
N SER A 86 10.51 -43.25 -0.15
CA SER A 86 11.64 -43.78 0.63
C SER A 86 12.29 -44.96 -0.08
N SER A 87 13.62 -44.99 -0.10
CA SER A 87 14.42 -46.12 -0.59
C SER A 87 15.51 -46.50 0.41
N THR A 88 16.06 -47.72 0.32
CA THR A 88 17.37 -48.02 0.93
C THR A 88 18.48 -47.59 -0.03
N THR A 89 19.72 -47.51 0.44
CA THR A 89 20.85 -47.15 -0.43
C THR A 89 21.07 -48.18 -1.53
N GLU A 90 20.93 -49.47 -1.22
CA GLU A 90 21.10 -50.58 -2.15
C GLU A 90 20.02 -50.55 -3.24
N ALA A 91 18.76 -50.34 -2.84
CA ALA A 91 17.63 -50.23 -3.76
C ALA A 91 17.71 -48.95 -4.62
N PHE A 92 18.26 -47.85 -4.08
CA PHE A 92 18.50 -46.63 -4.85
C PHE A 92 19.56 -46.84 -5.93
N LEU A 93 20.73 -47.37 -5.56
CA LEU A 93 21.84 -47.63 -6.49
C LEU A 93 21.46 -48.66 -7.57
N ALA A 94 20.64 -49.67 -7.24
CA ALA A 94 20.12 -50.62 -8.23
C ALA A 94 19.21 -49.94 -9.28
N ARG A 95 18.37 -48.98 -8.87
CA ARG A 95 17.49 -48.22 -9.78
C ARG A 95 18.25 -47.17 -10.59
N GLU A 96 19.28 -46.57 -10.00
CA GLU A 96 20.24 -45.71 -10.71
C GLU A 96 20.96 -46.49 -11.81
N ALA A 97 21.48 -47.68 -11.51
CA ALA A 97 22.10 -48.57 -12.50
C ALA A 97 21.10 -49.07 -13.58
N ALA A 98 19.82 -49.20 -13.27
CA ALA A 98 18.75 -49.50 -14.23
C ALA A 98 18.34 -48.30 -15.11
N GLY A 99 18.75 -47.07 -14.77
CA GLY A 99 18.38 -45.86 -15.48
C GLY A 99 16.95 -45.36 -15.21
N ASP A 100 16.40 -45.67 -14.03
CA ASP A 100 15.09 -45.20 -13.54
C ASP A 100 15.01 -43.68 -13.36
N PHE A 101 16.16 -43.03 -13.17
CA PHE A 101 16.25 -41.61 -12.82
C PHE A 101 16.61 -40.74 -14.04
N LEU A 102 16.02 -39.54 -14.08
CA LEU A 102 16.43 -38.43 -14.94
C LEU A 102 17.75 -37.81 -14.43
N LEU A 103 17.89 -37.77 -13.10
CA LEU A 103 18.99 -37.12 -12.39
C LEU A 103 19.07 -37.69 -10.97
N THR A 104 20.29 -37.87 -10.48
CA THR A 104 20.61 -38.30 -9.11
C THR A 104 21.67 -37.39 -8.50
N TRP A 105 21.70 -37.28 -7.17
CA TRP A 105 22.81 -36.64 -6.44
C TRP A 105 22.86 -37.09 -4.98
N LYS A 106 24.01 -36.89 -4.33
CA LYS A 106 24.21 -37.12 -2.90
C LYS A 106 24.32 -35.77 -2.16
N ALA A 107 23.66 -35.62 -1.01
CA ALA A 107 23.81 -34.47 -0.11
C ALA A 107 23.43 -34.85 1.34
N HIS A 108 24.20 -34.37 2.34
CA HIS A 108 23.98 -34.70 3.76
C HIS A 108 23.81 -36.22 4.01
N ASP A 109 24.69 -37.01 3.38
CA ASP A 109 24.70 -38.48 3.35
C ASP A 109 23.46 -39.22 2.83
N LEU A 110 22.47 -38.49 2.33
CA LEU A 110 21.32 -39.02 1.60
C LEU A 110 21.55 -38.96 0.09
N HIS A 111 21.08 -39.98 -0.64
CA HIS A 111 20.94 -39.94 -2.10
C HIS A 111 19.52 -39.45 -2.45
N TYR A 112 19.42 -38.67 -3.53
CA TYR A 112 18.19 -38.08 -4.05
C TYR A 112 18.10 -38.40 -5.55
N GLY A 113 16.91 -38.81 -6.01
CA GLY A 113 16.65 -39.15 -7.40
C GLY A 113 15.35 -38.50 -7.89
N LEU A 114 15.39 -37.93 -9.10
CA LEU A 114 14.21 -37.47 -9.84
C LEU A 114 13.81 -38.56 -10.84
N PRO A 115 12.64 -39.22 -10.71
CA PRO A 115 12.23 -40.29 -11.62
C PRO A 115 12.15 -39.84 -13.09
N LYS A 116 12.63 -40.69 -13.99
CA LYS A 116 12.61 -40.47 -15.46
C LYS A 116 11.19 -40.33 -16.03
N ALA A 117 10.20 -40.88 -15.34
CA ALA A 117 8.77 -40.67 -15.63
C ALA A 117 8.36 -39.18 -15.65
N LEU A 118 9.08 -38.29 -14.95
CA LEU A 118 8.84 -36.84 -14.99
C LEU A 118 9.12 -36.25 -16.39
N LEU A 119 10.18 -36.70 -17.06
CA LEU A 119 10.49 -36.28 -18.43
C LEU A 119 9.43 -36.79 -19.42
N VAL A 120 8.90 -38.00 -19.22
CA VAL A 120 7.80 -38.55 -20.03
C VAL A 120 6.51 -37.74 -19.83
N ALA A 121 6.18 -37.38 -18.59
CA ALA A 121 5.04 -36.52 -18.30
C ALA A 121 5.19 -35.12 -18.92
N GLN A 122 6.42 -34.58 -18.94
CA GLN A 122 6.73 -33.31 -19.57
C GLN A 122 6.59 -33.36 -21.09
N GLN A 123 7.09 -34.42 -21.74
CA GLN A 123 6.96 -34.67 -23.18
C GLN A 123 5.49 -34.88 -23.58
N ALA A 124 4.65 -35.40 -22.68
CA ALA A 124 3.19 -35.43 -22.82
C ALA A 124 2.50 -34.08 -22.48
N GLY A 125 3.23 -32.96 -22.58
CA GLY A 125 2.71 -31.60 -22.44
C GLY A 125 2.39 -31.14 -21.01
N LYS A 126 2.70 -31.90 -19.96
CA LYS A 126 2.51 -31.44 -18.57
C LYS A 126 3.67 -30.56 -18.10
N HIS A 127 3.37 -29.61 -17.22
CA HIS A 127 4.38 -28.83 -16.52
C HIS A 127 4.85 -29.58 -15.27
N VAL A 128 6.15 -29.76 -15.11
CA VAL A 128 6.75 -30.42 -13.93
C VAL A 128 7.26 -29.37 -12.96
N ILE A 129 7.04 -29.56 -11.66
CA ILE A 129 7.61 -28.73 -10.59
C ILE A 129 8.42 -29.65 -9.67
N ALA A 130 9.72 -29.46 -9.58
CA ALA A 130 10.63 -30.38 -8.88
C ALA A 130 11.53 -29.65 -7.87
N ASN A 131 11.62 -30.17 -6.65
CA ASN A 131 12.54 -29.68 -5.61
C ASN A 131 13.98 -30.07 -6.00
N GLY A 132 14.83 -29.10 -6.32
CA GLY A 132 16.19 -29.31 -6.83
C GLY A 132 17.30 -28.85 -5.88
N SER A 133 18.53 -28.87 -6.40
CA SER A 133 19.70 -28.20 -5.80
C SER A 133 20.41 -27.37 -6.88
N ARG A 134 21.21 -26.37 -6.50
CA ARG A 134 21.90 -25.50 -7.49
C ARG A 134 22.92 -26.29 -8.32
N ALA A 135 23.70 -27.16 -7.66
CA ALA A 135 24.74 -27.97 -8.30
C ALA A 135 24.21 -28.81 -9.47
N VAL A 136 23.00 -29.38 -9.33
CA VAL A 136 22.40 -30.26 -10.34
C VAL A 136 21.55 -29.52 -11.38
N ALA A 137 21.28 -28.23 -11.19
CA ALA A 137 20.47 -27.44 -12.10
C ALA A 137 21.13 -27.28 -13.49
N ALA A 138 22.47 -27.20 -13.53
CA ALA A 138 23.23 -27.15 -14.76
C ALA A 138 23.10 -28.44 -15.59
N GLU A 139 23.18 -29.62 -14.96
CA GLU A 139 23.01 -30.91 -15.66
C GLU A 139 21.64 -31.09 -16.31
N LEU A 140 20.58 -30.53 -15.71
CA LEU A 140 19.24 -30.63 -16.26
C LEU A 140 19.13 -29.94 -17.63
N THR A 141 19.93 -28.89 -17.92
CA THR A 141 19.87 -28.16 -19.21
C THR A 141 20.11 -29.07 -20.42
N GLN A 142 20.97 -30.08 -20.25
CA GLN A 142 21.34 -31.02 -21.31
C GLN A 142 20.33 -32.17 -21.45
N LYS A 143 19.49 -32.38 -20.43
CA LYS A 143 18.60 -33.54 -20.29
C LYS A 143 17.11 -33.18 -20.44
N VAL A 144 16.76 -31.89 -20.34
CA VAL A 144 15.38 -31.41 -20.17
C VAL A 144 15.11 -30.19 -21.06
N PRO A 145 14.19 -30.26 -22.04
CA PRO A 145 13.77 -29.09 -22.82
C PRO A 145 12.96 -28.13 -21.93
N LYS A 146 12.86 -26.83 -22.28
CA LYS A 146 12.08 -25.82 -21.51
C LYS A 146 12.31 -25.88 -19.98
N LEU A 147 13.56 -26.10 -19.57
CA LEU A 147 13.97 -26.02 -18.17
C LEU A 147 13.95 -24.56 -17.71
N VAL A 148 13.35 -24.30 -16.55
CA VAL A 148 13.38 -23.03 -15.84
C VAL A 148 13.83 -23.31 -14.40
N VAL A 149 14.78 -22.55 -13.89
CA VAL A 149 15.21 -22.62 -12.49
C VAL A 149 14.46 -21.56 -11.70
N ILE A 150 13.62 -21.97 -10.74
CA ILE A 150 12.97 -21.02 -9.83
C ILE A 150 13.78 -20.94 -8.54
N GLU A 151 14.46 -19.81 -8.32
CA GLU A 151 15.26 -19.56 -7.13
C GLU A 151 14.40 -18.92 -6.03
N ILE A 152 14.09 -19.67 -4.98
CA ILE A 152 13.41 -19.13 -3.80
C ILE A 152 14.43 -18.46 -2.87
N THR A 153 14.26 -17.16 -2.61
CA THR A 153 15.16 -16.34 -1.79
C THR A 153 14.44 -15.69 -0.60
N ALA A 154 15.19 -15.38 0.45
CA ALA A 154 14.75 -14.55 1.58
C ALA A 154 15.99 -13.95 2.27
N PRO A 155 15.86 -12.81 2.99
CA PRO A 155 16.93 -12.25 3.82
C PRO A 155 17.49 -13.26 4.84
N VAL A 156 18.78 -13.15 5.15
CA VAL A 156 19.53 -14.10 6.00
C VAL A 156 18.92 -14.22 7.40
N GLU A 157 18.39 -13.11 7.92
CA GLU A 157 17.74 -12.99 9.22
C GLU A 157 16.43 -13.77 9.27
N ILE A 158 15.72 -13.82 8.14
CA ILE A 158 14.45 -14.55 7.99
C ILE A 158 14.73 -16.05 7.79
N LEU A 159 15.78 -16.40 7.05
CA LEU A 159 16.26 -17.79 6.98
C LEU A 159 16.68 -18.28 8.37
N ALA A 160 17.46 -17.50 9.12
CA ALA A 160 17.88 -17.82 10.49
C ALA A 160 16.67 -18.06 11.41
N ARG A 161 15.72 -17.13 11.48
CA ARG A 161 14.48 -17.28 12.27
C ARG A 161 13.71 -18.55 11.91
N ARG A 162 13.56 -18.86 10.61
CA ARG A 162 12.89 -20.07 10.10
C ARG A 162 13.68 -21.36 10.33
N LEU A 163 14.98 -21.30 10.59
CA LEU A 163 15.81 -22.45 10.97
C LEU A 163 15.76 -22.69 12.49
N VAL A 164 15.89 -21.63 13.30
CA VAL A 164 15.70 -21.69 14.76
C VAL A 164 14.31 -22.25 15.10
N SER A 165 13.25 -21.79 14.42
CA SER A 165 11.87 -22.27 14.65
C SER A 165 11.64 -23.74 14.24
N ARG A 166 12.61 -24.41 13.61
CA ARG A 166 12.56 -25.86 13.32
C ARG A 166 13.17 -26.71 14.42
N GLY A 167 13.99 -26.13 15.31
CA GLY A 167 14.59 -26.81 16.46
C GLY A 167 15.51 -28.00 16.12
N ARG A 168 16.16 -27.99 14.95
CA ARG A 168 17.02 -29.11 14.46
C ARG A 168 18.51 -28.81 14.44
N GLU A 169 18.90 -27.55 14.64
CA GLU A 169 20.25 -27.01 14.43
C GLU A 169 20.52 -25.94 15.52
N THR A 170 21.75 -25.84 16.02
CA THR A 170 22.19 -24.79 16.96
C THR A 170 22.39 -23.43 16.28
N GLU A 171 22.49 -22.34 17.03
CA GLU A 171 22.73 -21.00 16.45
C GLU A 171 24.07 -20.93 15.70
N GLU A 172 25.12 -21.57 16.21
CA GLU A 172 26.43 -21.69 15.57
C GLU A 172 26.34 -22.44 14.24
N GLU A 173 25.68 -23.62 14.21
CA GLU A 173 25.48 -24.39 12.97
C GLU A 173 24.64 -23.61 11.94
N ILE A 174 23.60 -22.89 12.39
CA ILE A 174 22.78 -22.02 11.52
C ILE A 174 23.64 -20.88 10.96
N ARG A 175 24.50 -20.27 11.77
CA ARG A 175 25.41 -19.18 11.37
C ARG A 175 26.45 -19.68 10.35
N GLU A 176 27.06 -20.84 10.57
CA GLU A 176 27.97 -21.51 9.62
C GLU A 176 27.27 -22.00 8.35
N ARG A 177 25.97 -22.28 8.40
CA ARG A 177 25.18 -22.69 7.23
C ARG A 177 24.81 -21.50 6.35
N LEU A 178 24.58 -20.33 6.96
CA LEU A 178 24.21 -19.09 6.28
C LEU A 178 25.42 -18.26 5.81
N SER A 179 26.59 -18.39 6.44
CA SER A 179 27.83 -17.72 6.02
C SER A 179 28.47 -18.29 4.76
N ARG A 180 28.04 -19.47 4.29
CA ARG A 180 28.52 -20.10 3.06
C ARG A 180 28.06 -19.27 1.86
N ALA A 181 29.03 -18.60 1.23
CA ALA A 181 28.82 -17.94 -0.06
C ALA A 181 28.14 -18.91 -1.03
N THR A 182 26.96 -18.53 -1.53
CA THR A 182 26.19 -19.39 -2.42
C THR A 182 26.73 -19.24 -3.84
N GLU A 183 27.13 -20.36 -4.45
CA GLU A 183 27.73 -20.36 -5.79
C GLU A 183 26.78 -19.75 -6.84
N PRO A 184 27.30 -18.91 -7.76
CA PRO A 184 26.53 -18.41 -8.90
C PRO A 184 25.97 -19.54 -9.77
N PHE A 185 24.85 -19.28 -10.43
CA PHE A 185 24.33 -20.21 -11.45
C PHE A 185 25.25 -20.23 -12.69
N ALA A 186 25.32 -21.39 -13.33
CA ALA A 186 26.02 -21.53 -14.62
C ALA A 186 25.37 -20.63 -15.69
N MET A 187 26.20 -20.02 -16.55
CA MET A 187 25.73 -19.18 -17.65
C MET A 187 24.85 -19.99 -18.61
N GLY A 188 23.74 -19.39 -19.07
CA GLY A 188 22.78 -20.03 -19.98
C GLY A 188 21.58 -20.68 -19.30
N LEU A 189 21.50 -20.67 -17.96
CA LEU A 189 20.27 -21.03 -17.23
C LEU A 189 19.24 -19.89 -17.29
N ASP A 190 17.99 -20.23 -17.64
CA ASP A 190 16.84 -19.36 -17.33
C ASP A 190 16.55 -19.46 -15.82
N VAL A 191 16.90 -18.41 -15.08
CA VAL A 191 16.73 -18.32 -13.63
C VAL A 191 15.73 -17.23 -13.30
N GLN A 192 14.66 -17.62 -12.60
CA GLN A 192 13.58 -16.74 -12.16
C GLN A 192 13.56 -16.71 -10.62
N THR A 193 13.73 -15.54 -10.01
CA THR A 193 13.84 -15.43 -8.55
C THR A 193 12.48 -15.09 -7.91
N VAL A 194 12.10 -15.84 -6.87
CA VAL A 194 10.89 -15.59 -6.06
C VAL A 194 11.31 -15.23 -4.64
N GLN A 195 10.97 -14.01 -4.22
CA GLN A 195 11.16 -13.56 -2.84
C GLN A 195 10.07 -14.15 -1.93
N ASN A 196 10.47 -15.01 -1.00
CA ASN A 196 9.67 -15.51 0.12
C ASN A 196 10.11 -14.82 1.42
N ASP A 197 10.16 -13.48 1.38
CA ASP A 197 10.70 -12.56 2.38
C ASP A 197 9.66 -12.08 3.41
N LEU A 198 8.36 -12.35 3.20
CA LEU A 198 7.26 -11.91 4.07
C LEU A 198 6.46 -13.12 4.58
N THR A 199 5.13 -13.04 4.56
CA THR A 199 4.22 -14.14 4.91
C THR A 199 4.30 -15.28 3.90
N LEU A 200 3.88 -16.48 4.32
CA LEU A 200 3.87 -17.65 3.44
C LEU A 200 2.86 -17.47 2.29
N GLU A 201 1.76 -16.79 2.56
CA GLU A 201 0.67 -16.47 1.64
C GLU A 201 1.14 -15.56 0.49
N ILE A 202 1.96 -14.54 0.79
CA ILE A 202 2.63 -13.71 -0.22
C ILE A 202 3.65 -14.54 -1.02
N GLY A 203 4.42 -15.41 -0.34
CA GLY A 203 5.38 -16.30 -0.99
C GLY A 203 4.72 -17.27 -1.98
N ILE A 204 3.60 -17.89 -1.59
CA ILE A 204 2.76 -18.75 -2.43
C ILE A 204 2.21 -17.94 -3.61
N SER A 205 1.62 -16.77 -3.36
CA SER A 205 1.08 -15.90 -4.41
C SER A 205 2.13 -15.58 -5.48
N ARG A 206 3.34 -15.17 -5.10
CA ARG A 206 4.43 -14.88 -6.05
C ARG A 206 4.89 -16.12 -6.82
N PHE A 207 5.05 -17.25 -6.14
CA PHE A 207 5.47 -18.51 -6.75
C PHE A 207 4.45 -19.02 -7.77
N LEU A 208 3.16 -19.02 -7.41
CA LEU A 208 2.08 -19.45 -8.31
C LEU A 208 1.84 -18.45 -9.44
N SER A 209 1.96 -17.14 -9.20
CA SER A 209 1.84 -16.12 -10.24
C SER A 209 2.89 -16.33 -11.33
N LEU A 210 4.17 -16.48 -10.95
CA LEU A 210 5.27 -16.76 -11.89
C LEU A 210 4.96 -17.99 -12.76
N ILE A 211 4.56 -19.10 -12.14
CA ILE A 211 4.24 -20.34 -12.86
C ILE A 211 3.02 -20.17 -13.78
N ARG A 212 1.94 -19.53 -13.31
CA ARG A 212 0.72 -19.26 -14.11
C ARG A 212 1.01 -18.38 -15.32
N ILE A 213 1.89 -17.38 -15.17
CA ILE A 213 2.31 -16.49 -16.27
C ILE A 213 3.24 -17.21 -17.27
N MET A 214 4.30 -17.89 -16.80
CA MET A 214 5.24 -18.58 -17.71
C MET A 214 4.59 -19.73 -18.49
N THR A 215 3.62 -20.43 -17.90
CA THR A 215 2.91 -21.53 -18.57
C THR A 215 1.74 -21.07 -19.43
N GLY A 216 1.28 -19.82 -19.28
CA GLY A 216 -0.01 -19.36 -19.80
C GLY A 216 -1.23 -19.99 -19.11
N VAL A 217 -1.04 -20.91 -18.15
CA VAL A 217 -2.13 -21.57 -17.41
C VAL A 217 -2.56 -20.71 -16.24
N THR A 218 -3.17 -19.57 -16.57
CA THR A 218 -3.87 -18.68 -15.64
C THR A 218 -5.37 -18.73 -15.90
N ASP A 219 -6.18 -18.51 -14.87
CA ASP A 219 -7.55 -18.03 -15.06
C ASP A 219 -7.49 -16.65 -15.77
N PRO A 220 -8.17 -16.45 -16.91
CA PRO A 220 -8.21 -15.15 -17.59
C PRO A 220 -8.78 -14.02 -16.73
N VAL A 221 -9.61 -14.34 -15.72
CA VAL A 221 -10.09 -13.36 -14.74
C VAL A 221 -8.94 -12.93 -13.83
N MET A 222 -8.21 -13.87 -13.23
CA MET A 222 -7.13 -13.57 -12.27
C MET A 222 -5.81 -13.12 -12.93
N ALA A 223 -5.65 -13.31 -14.24
CA ALA A 223 -4.43 -13.00 -14.99
C ALA A 223 -3.85 -11.59 -14.73
N PRO A 224 -4.63 -10.50 -14.64
CA PRO A 224 -4.10 -9.16 -14.37
C PRO A 224 -3.42 -9.02 -13.01
N LEU A 225 -3.93 -9.70 -11.97
CA LEU A 225 -3.28 -9.73 -10.65
C LEU A 225 -1.94 -10.46 -10.76
N HIS A 226 -1.95 -11.68 -11.30
CA HIS A 226 -0.74 -12.49 -11.43
C HIS A 226 0.34 -11.84 -12.31
N ARG A 227 -0.03 -11.13 -13.40
CA ARG A 227 0.91 -10.37 -14.23
C ARG A 227 1.65 -9.32 -13.40
N LYS A 228 0.96 -8.55 -12.56
CA LYS A 228 1.62 -7.54 -11.71
C LYS A 228 2.43 -8.18 -10.57
N ILE A 229 1.92 -9.24 -9.95
CA ILE A 229 2.64 -9.98 -8.89
C ILE A 229 3.96 -10.59 -9.43
N SER A 230 4.02 -10.94 -10.72
CA SER A 230 5.24 -11.33 -11.45
C SER A 230 6.09 -10.14 -11.94
N GLY A 231 5.84 -8.92 -11.46
CA GLY A 231 6.64 -7.73 -11.76
C GLY A 231 6.42 -7.10 -13.14
N LEU A 232 5.39 -7.51 -13.90
CA LEU A 232 5.06 -6.93 -15.20
C LEU A 232 4.28 -5.63 -15.05
N CYS A 233 4.50 -4.67 -15.94
CA CYS A 233 3.62 -3.50 -16.07
C CYS A 233 2.24 -3.92 -16.59
N LEU A 234 1.18 -3.32 -16.06
CA LEU A 234 -0.19 -3.53 -16.54
C LEU A 234 -0.64 -2.46 -17.52
N SER A 235 -1.56 -2.82 -18.42
CA SER A 235 -2.33 -1.87 -19.23
C SER A 235 -3.47 -1.24 -18.42
N SER A 236 -3.99 -0.08 -18.86
CA SER A 236 -5.21 0.53 -18.29
C SER A 236 -6.38 -0.47 -18.11
N GLU A 237 -6.55 -1.37 -19.07
CA GLU A 237 -7.59 -2.41 -19.03
C GLU A 237 -7.29 -3.51 -17.99
N ASP A 238 -6.03 -3.94 -17.89
CA ASP A 238 -5.59 -4.91 -16.88
C ASP A 238 -5.66 -4.32 -15.46
N ILE A 239 -5.29 -3.05 -15.26
CA ILE A 239 -5.44 -2.33 -13.98
C ILE A 239 -6.92 -2.29 -13.58
N ARG A 240 -7.81 -1.97 -14.52
CA ARG A 240 -9.26 -1.93 -14.29
C ARG A 240 -9.82 -3.30 -13.89
N LYS A 241 -9.43 -4.38 -14.57
CA LYS A 241 -9.79 -5.76 -14.21
C LYS A 241 -9.25 -6.14 -12.82
N ALA A 242 -7.98 -5.86 -12.53
CA ALA A 242 -7.37 -6.13 -11.24
C ALA A 242 -8.13 -5.44 -10.09
N PHE A 243 -8.49 -4.17 -10.27
CA PHE A 243 -9.25 -3.41 -9.28
C PHE A 243 -10.70 -3.88 -9.13
N ASP A 244 -11.35 -4.35 -10.20
CA ASP A 244 -12.69 -4.98 -10.12
C ASP A 244 -12.65 -6.27 -9.27
N ILE A 245 -11.67 -7.15 -9.50
CA ILE A 245 -11.50 -8.40 -8.74
C ILE A 245 -11.30 -8.12 -7.24
N ILE A 246 -10.51 -7.09 -6.91
CA ILE A 246 -10.28 -6.68 -5.51
C ILE A 246 -11.52 -6.02 -4.91
N ASN A 247 -12.16 -5.07 -5.60
CA ASN A 247 -13.33 -4.36 -5.09
C ASN A 247 -14.57 -5.28 -4.94
N THR A 248 -14.64 -6.37 -5.70
CA THR A 248 -15.67 -7.41 -5.57
C THR A 248 -15.30 -8.55 -4.59
N GLY A 249 -14.16 -8.44 -3.88
CA GLY A 249 -13.73 -9.42 -2.88
C GLY A 249 -13.33 -10.80 -3.43
N ARG A 250 -13.06 -10.90 -4.74
CA ARG A 250 -12.63 -12.15 -5.40
C ARG A 250 -11.13 -12.42 -5.30
N ALA A 251 -10.32 -11.41 -5.00
CA ALA A 251 -8.87 -11.56 -4.82
C ALA A 251 -8.55 -12.32 -3.52
N PRO A 252 -7.81 -13.44 -3.55
CA PRO A 252 -7.26 -14.07 -2.35
C PRO A 252 -6.35 -13.08 -1.58
N GLN A 253 -6.35 -13.16 -0.24
CA GLN A 253 -5.60 -12.21 0.60
C GLN A 253 -4.10 -12.14 0.22
N GLY A 254 -3.46 -13.28 -0.02
CA GLY A 254 -2.05 -13.34 -0.45
C GLY A 254 -1.80 -12.68 -1.81
N ASP A 255 -2.74 -12.79 -2.76
CA ASP A 255 -2.67 -12.13 -4.06
C ASP A 255 -2.87 -10.62 -3.93
N LEU A 256 -3.83 -10.18 -3.12
CA LEU A 256 -4.06 -8.77 -2.81
C LEU A 256 -2.83 -8.11 -2.17
N GLU A 257 -2.24 -8.75 -1.15
CA GLU A 257 -1.03 -8.24 -0.51
C GLU A 257 0.16 -8.22 -1.48
N ALA A 258 0.43 -9.32 -2.19
CA ALA A 258 1.55 -9.39 -3.14
C ALA A 258 1.43 -8.36 -4.27
N PHE A 259 0.22 -8.16 -4.81
CA PHE A 259 -0.08 -7.18 -5.86
C PHE A 259 0.17 -5.73 -5.41
N LEU A 260 -0.26 -5.38 -4.20
CA LEU A 260 -0.05 -4.04 -3.64
C LEU A 260 1.42 -3.78 -3.27
N ILE A 261 2.11 -4.79 -2.72
CA ILE A 261 3.55 -4.70 -2.41
C ILE A 261 4.36 -4.47 -3.70
N GLU A 262 4.03 -5.17 -4.79
CA GLU A 262 4.74 -4.97 -6.05
C GLU A 262 4.43 -3.62 -6.70
N TYR A 263 3.25 -3.03 -6.47
CA TYR A 263 2.99 -1.62 -6.81
C TYR A 263 3.76 -0.62 -5.93
N CYS A 264 4.08 -0.95 -4.68
CA CYS A 264 4.97 -0.12 -3.85
C CYS A 264 6.43 -0.22 -4.33
N LYS A 265 6.88 -1.43 -4.71
CA LYS A 265 8.23 -1.68 -5.23
C LYS A 265 8.43 -1.13 -6.65
N ARG A 266 7.44 -1.25 -7.53
CA ARG A 266 7.52 -0.96 -8.98
C ARG A 266 6.19 -0.45 -9.53
N ILE A 267 6.10 0.87 -9.70
CA ILE A 267 4.99 1.53 -10.39
C ILE A 267 5.56 2.49 -11.45
N SER A 268 5.15 2.32 -12.71
CA SER A 268 5.49 3.27 -13.77
C SER A 268 4.63 4.53 -13.64
N ASP A 269 5.10 5.65 -14.18
CA ASP A 269 4.34 6.91 -14.12
C ASP A 269 3.12 6.90 -15.06
N GLU A 270 3.07 5.97 -16.02
CA GLU A 270 1.87 5.64 -16.82
C GLU A 270 0.86 4.85 -15.98
N GLU A 271 1.30 3.75 -15.33
CA GLU A 271 0.47 2.97 -14.41
C GLU A 271 -0.10 3.86 -13.30
N LEU A 272 0.68 4.79 -12.75
CA LEU A 272 0.23 5.69 -11.69
C LEU A 272 -0.90 6.63 -12.15
N GLN A 273 -0.84 7.13 -13.38
CA GLN A 273 -1.89 7.98 -13.96
C GLN A 273 -3.16 7.19 -14.25
N ASP A 274 -3.04 5.98 -14.80
CA ASP A 274 -4.19 5.09 -14.98
C ASP A 274 -4.81 4.66 -13.64
N ILE A 275 -4.00 4.34 -12.65
CA ILE A 275 -4.45 4.03 -11.29
C ILE A 275 -5.20 5.22 -10.68
N ALA A 276 -4.69 6.44 -10.82
CA ALA A 276 -5.38 7.65 -10.35
C ALA A 276 -6.74 7.84 -11.05
N ARG A 277 -6.78 7.64 -12.38
CA ARG A 277 -7.98 7.75 -13.21
C ARG A 277 -9.03 6.70 -12.85
N ILE A 278 -8.67 5.43 -12.88
CA ILE A 278 -9.57 4.29 -12.60
C ILE A 278 -10.08 4.35 -11.15
N ARG A 279 -9.23 4.72 -10.17
CA ARG A 279 -9.67 4.92 -8.77
C ARG A 279 -10.62 6.09 -8.60
N SER A 280 -10.64 7.07 -9.51
CA SER A 280 -11.56 8.21 -9.44
C SER A 280 -13.01 7.84 -9.79
N GLU A 281 -13.18 6.70 -10.48
CA GLU A 281 -14.46 6.13 -10.91
C GLU A 281 -15.09 5.20 -9.85
N PHE A 282 -14.36 4.84 -8.79
CA PHE A 282 -14.84 3.94 -7.72
C PHE A 282 -16.07 4.46 -6.96
N ALA A 283 -16.33 5.76 -7.00
CA ALA A 283 -17.52 6.39 -6.44
C ALA A 283 -17.95 7.56 -7.34
N PRO A 284 -19.26 7.87 -7.42
CA PRO A 284 -19.75 8.98 -8.25
C PRO A 284 -19.07 10.31 -7.91
N ARG A 285 -18.65 11.05 -8.95
CA ARG A 285 -18.09 12.40 -8.79
C ARG A 285 -19.18 13.37 -8.36
N MET A 286 -18.96 14.09 -7.26
CA MET A 286 -19.81 15.19 -6.83
C MET A 286 -19.79 16.30 -7.88
N THR A 287 -20.97 16.73 -8.31
CA THR A 287 -21.16 17.87 -9.21
C THR A 287 -21.50 19.13 -8.39
N TRP A 288 -21.09 20.29 -8.91
CA TRP A 288 -21.21 21.58 -8.22
C TRP A 288 -21.68 22.66 -9.20
N PRO A 289 -22.42 23.69 -8.76
CA PRO A 289 -22.92 24.75 -9.64
C PRO A 289 -21.82 25.72 -10.10
N ASP A 290 -20.84 26.01 -9.25
CA ASP A 290 -19.68 26.83 -9.59
C ASP A 290 -18.65 25.98 -10.35
N LYS A 291 -18.17 26.46 -11.50
CA LYS A 291 -17.12 25.77 -12.30
C LYS A 291 -15.78 25.64 -11.56
N MET A 292 -15.55 26.46 -10.54
CA MET A 292 -14.33 26.47 -9.74
C MET A 292 -14.62 25.93 -8.34
N VAL A 293 -14.04 24.77 -8.08
CA VAL A 293 -14.13 24.04 -6.80
C VAL A 293 -12.72 23.75 -6.34
N VAL A 294 -12.38 24.20 -5.13
CA VAL A 294 -11.00 24.21 -4.61
C VAL A 294 -10.84 23.24 -3.43
N ASP A 295 -9.62 22.72 -3.20
CA ASP A 295 -9.27 21.95 -1.99
C ASP A 295 -7.81 22.28 -1.59
N LYS A 296 -7.46 22.09 -0.31
CA LYS A 296 -6.08 22.11 0.18
C LYS A 296 -5.78 20.81 0.91
N HIS A 297 -4.94 19.98 0.31
CA HIS A 297 -4.41 18.78 0.95
C HIS A 297 -3.12 19.07 1.73
N SER A 298 -2.72 18.14 2.60
CA SER A 298 -1.37 18.07 3.16
C SER A 298 -0.96 16.61 3.23
N LEU A 299 0.24 16.29 2.76
CA LEU A 299 0.76 14.91 2.76
C LEU A 299 0.96 14.38 4.20
N GLY A 300 1.15 15.29 5.16
CA GLY A 300 1.16 15.03 6.60
C GLY A 300 2.55 14.72 7.19
N GLY A 301 2.56 14.00 8.31
CA GLY A 301 3.76 13.66 9.07
C GLY A 301 4.12 14.69 10.15
N THR A 302 4.12 15.99 9.83
CA THR A 302 4.32 17.05 10.83
C THR A 302 3.18 17.10 11.86
N PRO A 303 3.46 16.98 13.18
CA PRO A 303 2.45 17.07 14.24
C PRO A 303 1.78 18.45 14.31
N GLY A 304 0.55 18.51 14.82
CA GLY A 304 -0.19 19.77 15.02
C GLY A 304 -0.65 20.49 13.74
N ASN A 305 -0.28 20.01 12.54
CA ASN A 305 -0.65 20.63 11.26
C ASN A 305 -2.17 20.59 11.01
N ARG A 306 -2.89 21.62 11.49
CA ARG A 306 -4.32 21.88 11.24
C ARG A 306 -4.60 23.14 10.44
N VAL A 307 -3.58 23.62 9.72
CA VAL A 307 -3.66 24.64 8.64
C VAL A 307 -4.95 24.52 7.84
N THR A 308 -5.31 23.31 7.41
CA THR A 308 -6.53 22.99 6.65
C THR A 308 -7.83 23.48 7.30
N MET A 309 -7.96 23.39 8.63
CA MET A 309 -9.17 23.81 9.35
C MET A 309 -9.32 25.33 9.43
N ILE A 310 -8.24 26.09 9.18
CA ILE A 310 -8.25 27.56 9.13
C ILE A 310 -8.38 28.03 7.67
N VAL A 311 -7.75 27.34 6.72
CA VAL A 311 -7.87 27.59 5.28
C VAL A 311 -9.31 27.44 4.80
N VAL A 312 -10.01 26.35 5.16
CA VAL A 312 -11.40 26.08 4.72
C VAL A 312 -12.37 27.24 5.02
N PRO A 313 -12.52 27.73 6.26
CA PRO A 313 -13.42 28.85 6.54
C PRO A 313 -12.95 30.20 5.98
N ILE A 314 -11.64 30.43 5.75
CA ILE A 314 -11.19 31.63 5.05
C ILE A 314 -11.64 31.59 3.58
N VAL A 315 -11.37 30.49 2.88
CA VAL A 315 -11.74 30.29 1.47
C VAL A 315 -13.26 30.31 1.25
N ALA A 316 -14.02 29.66 2.15
CA ALA A 316 -15.48 29.67 2.12
C ALA A 316 -16.10 31.03 2.54
N ALA A 317 -15.33 31.93 3.17
CA ALA A 317 -15.73 33.31 3.46
C ALA A 317 -15.35 34.29 2.32
N HIS A 318 -14.31 33.98 1.52
CA HIS A 318 -14.08 34.63 0.21
C HIS A 318 -15.19 34.25 -0.79
N GLY A 319 -15.64 32.99 -0.73
CA GLY A 319 -16.88 32.53 -1.38
C GLY A 319 -16.69 31.44 -2.44
N LEU A 320 -15.50 30.84 -2.54
CA LEU A 320 -15.23 29.67 -3.38
C LEU A 320 -15.77 28.38 -2.71
N LEU A 321 -16.16 27.39 -3.52
CA LEU A 321 -16.59 26.08 -3.01
C LEU A 321 -15.39 25.23 -2.58
N ILE A 322 -15.35 24.83 -1.29
CA ILE A 322 -14.30 23.96 -0.73
C ILE A 322 -14.88 22.72 -0.01
N PRO A 323 -15.19 21.63 -0.73
CA PRO A 323 -15.78 20.39 -0.19
C PRO A 323 -14.72 19.49 0.46
N LYS A 324 -14.06 19.97 1.54
CA LYS A 324 -12.84 19.34 2.04
C LYS A 324 -13.10 17.95 2.65
N THR A 325 -12.61 16.92 1.97
CA THR A 325 -12.52 15.54 2.47
C THR A 325 -11.15 15.25 3.08
N SER A 326 -11.13 14.67 4.29
CA SER A 326 -9.94 14.38 5.09
C SER A 326 -9.96 12.96 5.64
N THR A 327 -8.80 12.33 5.82
CA THR A 327 -8.71 11.08 6.61
C THR A 327 -8.68 11.39 8.11
N ARG A 328 -8.96 10.38 8.93
CA ARG A 328 -8.51 10.31 10.32
C ARG A 328 -6.99 10.01 10.36
N ALA A 329 -6.38 10.04 11.54
CA ALA A 329 -5.03 9.55 11.75
C ALA A 329 -4.87 8.07 11.38
N ILE A 330 -3.63 7.69 11.06
CA ILE A 330 -3.20 6.29 10.93
C ILE A 330 -1.94 6.10 11.79
N THR A 331 -0.92 6.94 11.56
CA THR A 331 0.35 6.93 12.30
C THR A 331 0.61 8.19 13.14
N SER A 332 -0.16 9.27 12.91
CA SER A 332 -0.06 10.55 13.63
C SER A 332 -0.88 10.57 14.93
N ALA A 333 -0.58 11.50 15.84
CA ALA A 333 -1.35 11.69 17.08
C ALA A 333 -2.80 12.17 16.84
N ALA A 334 -3.06 12.84 15.72
CA ALA A 334 -4.39 13.15 15.22
C ALA A 334 -4.37 13.34 13.70
N GLY A 335 -5.54 13.24 13.05
CA GLY A 335 -5.80 13.70 11.69
C GLY A 335 -6.75 14.91 11.67
N THR A 336 -6.90 15.54 10.50
CA THR A 336 -7.83 16.69 10.36
C THR A 336 -9.28 16.30 10.63
N ALA A 337 -9.69 15.07 10.29
CA ALA A 337 -11.02 14.59 10.62
C ALA A 337 -11.21 14.36 12.14
N ASP A 338 -10.16 14.02 12.89
CA ASP A 338 -10.25 13.79 14.33
C ASP A 338 -10.34 15.10 15.11
N ALA A 339 -9.54 16.10 14.74
CA ALA A 339 -9.63 17.45 15.31
C ALA A 339 -10.97 18.13 14.97
N MET A 340 -11.52 17.94 13.76
CA MET A 340 -12.86 18.43 13.42
C MET A 340 -13.97 17.68 14.15
N ALA A 341 -13.80 16.37 14.43
CA ALA A 341 -14.77 15.56 15.17
C ALA A 341 -15.00 16.03 16.62
N VAL A 342 -14.11 16.86 17.17
CA VAL A 342 -14.30 17.52 18.47
C VAL A 342 -15.39 18.60 18.41
N LEU A 343 -15.54 19.26 17.26
CA LEU A 343 -16.39 20.44 17.07
C LEU A 343 -17.73 20.10 16.41
N ALA A 344 -17.74 19.16 15.46
CA ALA A 344 -18.94 18.74 14.74
C ALA A 344 -18.83 17.30 14.23
N ASN A 345 -19.95 16.71 13.81
CA ASN A 345 -19.93 15.45 13.10
C ASN A 345 -19.15 15.56 11.78
N VAL A 346 -18.21 14.64 11.56
CA VAL A 346 -17.43 14.54 10.31
C VAL A 346 -17.91 13.41 9.41
N GLU A 347 -18.80 12.54 9.89
CA GLU A 347 -19.24 11.34 9.20
C GLU A 347 -20.51 11.59 8.39
N LEU A 348 -20.35 12.45 7.39
CA LEU A 348 -21.41 12.94 6.52
C LEU A 348 -21.64 12.01 5.32
N SER A 349 -22.90 11.88 4.90
CA SER A 349 -23.27 11.34 3.58
C SER A 349 -22.92 12.33 2.45
N GLN A 350 -22.88 11.85 1.21
CA GLN A 350 -22.65 12.72 0.04
C GLN A 350 -23.68 13.86 -0.06
N GLN A 351 -24.96 13.61 0.28
CA GLN A 351 -26.01 14.63 0.31
C GLN A 351 -25.74 15.69 1.39
N GLN A 352 -25.35 15.28 2.60
CA GLN A 352 -25.03 16.23 3.68
C GLN A 352 -23.79 17.08 3.33
N ILE A 353 -22.79 16.51 2.65
CA ILE A 353 -21.64 17.26 2.12
C ILE A 353 -22.12 18.29 1.10
N HIS A 354 -22.94 17.88 0.13
CA HIS A 354 -23.50 18.75 -0.89
C HIS A 354 -24.27 19.93 -0.28
N ASP A 355 -25.23 19.66 0.61
CA ASP A 355 -26.06 20.70 1.22
C ASP A 355 -25.30 21.62 2.18
N THR A 356 -24.28 21.08 2.88
CA THR A 356 -23.35 21.89 3.69
C THR A 356 -22.54 22.83 2.79
N VAL A 357 -21.95 22.31 1.72
CA VAL A 357 -21.08 23.08 0.83
C VAL A 357 -21.85 24.12 0.01
N LEU A 358 -23.08 23.83 -0.42
CA LEU A 358 -23.92 24.85 -1.08
C LEU A 358 -24.30 26.01 -0.15
N ARG A 359 -24.63 25.73 1.13
CA ARG A 359 -25.09 26.75 2.08
C ARG A 359 -23.96 27.50 2.77
N ALA A 360 -22.88 26.80 3.11
CA ALA A 360 -21.74 27.35 3.83
C ALA A 360 -20.57 27.73 2.91
N ARG A 361 -20.56 27.35 1.62
CA ARG A 361 -19.39 27.39 0.70
C ARG A 361 -18.24 26.42 1.05
N GLY A 362 -18.33 25.65 2.13
CA GLY A 362 -17.34 24.63 2.46
C GLY A 362 -17.79 23.64 3.52
N CYS A 363 -17.05 22.55 3.68
CA CYS A 363 -17.22 21.56 4.75
C CYS A 363 -15.85 20.98 5.16
N ILE A 364 -15.78 20.25 6.27
CA ILE A 364 -14.65 19.39 6.66
C ILE A 364 -15.20 18.02 7.04
N ALA A 365 -15.20 17.08 6.09
CA ALA A 365 -15.76 15.75 6.23
C ALA A 365 -14.69 14.66 6.31
N TRP A 366 -15.01 13.52 6.93
CA TRP A 366 -14.19 12.30 6.87
C TRP A 366 -14.42 11.56 5.55
N SER A 367 -13.34 11.18 4.85
CA SER A 367 -13.40 10.45 3.58
C SER A 367 -14.00 9.04 3.68
N GLY A 368 -14.06 8.46 4.88
CA GLY A 368 -14.48 7.07 5.11
C GLY A 368 -15.81 6.68 4.49
N LYS A 369 -16.87 7.48 4.74
CA LYS A 369 -18.21 7.25 4.18
C LYS A 369 -18.42 7.82 2.77
N VAL A 370 -17.36 8.34 2.14
CA VAL A 370 -17.46 9.16 0.91
C VAL A 370 -16.76 8.51 -0.27
N ASN A 371 -15.48 8.11 -0.09
CA ASN A 371 -14.60 7.64 -1.16
C ASN A 371 -13.38 6.85 -0.65
N HIS A 372 -13.50 6.17 0.50
CA HIS A 372 -12.48 5.24 1.00
C HIS A 372 -12.71 3.84 0.42
N SER A 373 -11.70 3.26 -0.22
CA SER A 373 -11.80 2.00 -0.98
C SER A 373 -11.22 0.79 -0.23
N ILE A 374 -11.57 -0.43 -0.68
CA ILE A 374 -10.96 -1.67 -0.17
C ILE A 374 -9.43 -1.63 -0.34
N LEU A 375 -8.94 -1.11 -1.47
CA LEU A 375 -7.51 -0.87 -1.70
C LEU A 375 -6.88 0.04 -0.64
N ASP A 376 -7.59 1.06 -0.13
CA ASP A 376 -7.04 1.94 0.91
C ASP A 376 -6.94 1.23 2.26
N THR A 377 -7.92 0.39 2.61
CA THR A 377 -7.85 -0.45 3.83
C THR A 377 -6.72 -1.47 3.73
N ALA A 378 -6.60 -2.16 2.59
CA ALA A 378 -5.55 -3.15 2.35
C ALA A 378 -4.15 -2.52 2.40
N MET A 379 -3.93 -1.39 1.71
CA MET A 379 -2.68 -0.63 1.76
C MET A 379 -2.32 -0.22 3.19
N ASN A 380 -3.28 0.32 3.96
CA ASN A 380 -3.03 0.71 5.36
C ASN A 380 -2.60 -0.48 6.23
N ALA A 381 -3.14 -1.67 5.98
CA ALA A 381 -2.80 -2.88 6.73
C ALA A 381 -1.36 -3.37 6.44
N ILE A 382 -0.88 -3.28 5.19
CA ILE A 382 0.45 -3.76 4.79
C ILE A 382 1.58 -2.73 4.93
N THR A 383 1.26 -1.43 4.96
CA THR A 383 2.29 -0.36 4.92
C THR A 383 3.26 -0.43 6.09
N LEU A 384 2.75 -0.55 7.32
CA LEU A 384 3.58 -0.53 8.53
C LEU A 384 4.27 -1.88 8.83
N PRO A 385 3.63 -3.05 8.67
CA PRO A 385 4.30 -4.34 8.92
C PRO A 385 5.44 -4.67 7.94
N TYR A 386 5.41 -4.12 6.73
CA TYR A 386 6.38 -4.42 5.66
C TYR A 386 7.24 -3.21 5.24
N ASP A 387 7.17 -2.09 5.99
CA ASP A 387 7.93 -0.85 5.79
C ASP A 387 7.93 -0.32 4.33
N LEU A 388 6.74 -0.22 3.73
CA LEU A 388 6.58 0.08 2.31
C LEU A 388 6.65 1.57 2.02
N ASP A 389 7.49 1.95 1.03
CA ASP A 389 7.32 3.25 0.38
C ASP A 389 5.98 3.27 -0.37
N THR A 390 5.07 4.10 0.13
CA THR A 390 3.72 4.29 -0.42
C THR A 390 3.53 5.66 -1.05
N ARG A 391 4.60 6.44 -1.27
CA ARG A 391 4.52 7.86 -1.63
C ARG A 391 3.94 8.08 -3.02
N LYS A 392 4.42 7.35 -4.03
CA LYS A 392 3.80 7.35 -5.38
C LYS A 392 2.31 6.95 -5.30
N TRP A 393 1.98 5.84 -4.65
CA TRP A 393 0.59 5.38 -4.49
C TRP A 393 -0.30 6.39 -3.76
N ALA A 394 0.25 7.10 -2.76
CA ALA A 394 -0.45 8.13 -2.02
C ALA A 394 -0.88 9.30 -2.93
N VAL A 395 -0.07 9.70 -3.92
CA VAL A 395 -0.44 10.73 -4.91
C VAL A 395 -1.74 10.33 -5.62
N ALA A 396 -1.79 9.15 -6.23
CA ALA A 396 -2.98 8.65 -6.92
C ALA A 396 -4.18 8.48 -5.96
N SER A 397 -3.96 7.97 -4.74
CA SER A 397 -5.02 7.78 -3.73
C SER A 397 -5.57 9.10 -3.19
N ILE A 398 -4.76 10.16 -3.11
CA ILE A 398 -5.17 11.50 -2.69
C ILE A 398 -5.92 12.20 -3.81
N LEU A 399 -5.35 12.24 -5.01
CA LEU A 399 -5.92 12.99 -6.14
C LEU A 399 -7.22 12.36 -6.65
N SER A 400 -7.33 11.02 -6.72
CA SER A 400 -8.59 10.37 -7.11
C SER A 400 -9.74 10.78 -6.19
N LYS A 401 -9.49 10.88 -4.87
CA LYS A 401 -10.48 11.31 -3.87
C LYS A 401 -10.81 12.81 -3.94
N LYS A 402 -9.87 13.65 -4.40
CA LYS A 402 -10.13 15.08 -4.67
C LYS A 402 -11.01 15.24 -5.91
N TYR A 403 -10.68 14.50 -6.98
CA TYR A 403 -11.49 14.44 -8.20
C TYR A 403 -12.93 14.00 -7.89
N THR A 404 -13.12 12.90 -7.15
CA THR A 404 -14.44 12.39 -6.72
C THR A 404 -15.22 13.40 -5.86
N ALA A 405 -14.55 14.19 -5.01
CA ALA A 405 -15.18 15.29 -4.26
C ALA A 405 -15.59 16.49 -5.15
N GLY A 406 -15.40 16.39 -6.47
CA GLY A 406 -15.74 17.43 -7.44
C GLY A 406 -14.72 18.57 -7.51
N SER A 407 -13.57 18.45 -6.82
CA SER A 407 -12.50 19.45 -6.90
C SER A 407 -12.01 19.62 -8.34
N THR A 408 -11.50 20.82 -8.64
CA THR A 408 -10.98 21.23 -9.94
C THR A 408 -9.60 21.87 -9.82
N HIS A 409 -9.37 22.61 -8.72
CA HIS A 409 -8.09 23.21 -8.37
C HIS A 409 -7.69 22.69 -6.97
N VAL A 410 -6.43 22.30 -6.77
CA VAL A 410 -5.99 21.68 -5.50
C VAL A 410 -4.61 22.18 -5.12
N LEU A 411 -4.46 22.71 -3.91
CA LEU A 411 -3.14 22.89 -3.31
C LEU A 411 -2.69 21.64 -2.57
N VAL A 412 -1.41 21.29 -2.69
CA VAL A 412 -0.79 20.22 -1.91
C VAL A 412 0.37 20.76 -1.08
N ASP A 413 0.21 20.72 0.23
CA ASP A 413 1.27 20.95 1.21
C ASP A 413 2.08 19.65 1.38
N ILE A 414 3.37 19.69 1.09
CA ILE A 414 4.30 18.57 1.20
C ILE A 414 5.33 18.94 2.28
N PRO A 415 5.06 18.64 3.56
CA PRO A 415 6.05 18.86 4.61
C PRO A 415 7.28 17.99 4.36
N TYR A 416 8.47 18.52 4.62
CA TYR A 416 9.73 17.77 4.57
C TYR A 416 10.52 17.85 5.88
N GLY A 417 11.26 16.77 6.17
CA GLY A 417 12.10 16.61 7.35
C GLY A 417 11.92 15.24 8.02
N PRO A 418 12.70 14.91 9.06
CA PRO A 418 12.81 13.53 9.57
C PRO A 418 11.53 12.86 10.11
N ALA A 419 10.44 13.60 10.31
CA ALA A 419 9.13 13.06 10.73
C ALA A 419 8.04 13.19 9.66
N ALA A 420 8.36 13.80 8.52
CA ALA A 420 7.46 13.95 7.39
C ALA A 420 7.59 12.77 6.42
N LYS A 421 6.71 12.69 5.42
CA LYS A 421 6.76 11.63 4.40
C LYS A 421 7.84 11.87 3.33
N ALA A 422 8.26 13.12 3.13
CA ALA A 422 9.52 13.43 2.48
C ALA A 422 10.55 13.70 3.61
N HIS A 423 11.63 12.94 3.63
CA HIS A 423 12.65 13.06 4.69
C HIS A 423 13.52 14.31 4.49
N ASP A 424 13.67 14.75 3.24
CA ASP A 424 14.41 15.94 2.84
C ASP A 424 13.69 16.74 1.72
N LEU A 425 14.31 17.83 1.28
CA LEU A 425 13.78 18.72 0.26
C LEU A 425 13.80 18.11 -1.15
N TYR A 426 14.71 17.17 -1.44
CA TYR A 426 14.81 16.55 -2.76
C TYR A 426 13.62 15.59 -2.99
N GLU A 427 13.35 14.69 -2.04
CA GLU A 427 12.15 13.82 -2.08
C GLU A 427 10.85 14.65 -2.14
N ALA A 428 10.84 15.82 -1.49
CA ALA A 428 9.67 16.70 -1.50
C ALA A 428 9.44 17.36 -2.87
N LEU A 429 10.51 17.68 -3.61
CA LEU A 429 10.44 18.27 -4.95
C LEU A 429 10.04 17.22 -6.01
N GLU A 430 10.54 15.99 -5.93
CA GLU A 430 10.04 14.89 -6.76
C GLU A 430 8.52 14.68 -6.57
N LEU A 431 8.04 14.81 -5.33
CA LEU A 431 6.61 14.73 -5.04
C LEU A 431 5.82 15.96 -5.49
N VAL A 432 6.41 17.17 -5.56
CA VAL A 432 5.77 18.35 -6.17
C VAL A 432 5.44 18.06 -7.63
N GLU A 433 6.44 17.66 -8.42
CA GLU A 433 6.29 17.36 -9.85
C GLU A 433 5.31 16.21 -10.08
N LEU A 434 5.35 15.16 -9.25
CA LEU A 434 4.46 14.02 -9.36
C LEU A 434 2.99 14.36 -9.04
N PHE A 435 2.74 15.20 -8.03
CA PHE A 435 1.38 15.69 -7.71
C PHE A 435 0.81 16.55 -8.84
N GLU A 436 1.62 17.41 -9.46
CA GLU A 436 1.17 18.28 -10.56
C GLU A 436 0.94 17.47 -11.85
N THR A 437 1.83 16.52 -12.17
CA THR A 437 1.71 15.62 -13.34
C THR A 437 0.47 14.72 -13.27
N VAL A 438 0.25 14.03 -12.14
CA VAL A 438 -0.94 13.18 -11.94
C VAL A 438 -2.21 14.03 -11.77
N GLY A 439 -2.08 15.30 -11.33
CA GLY A 439 -3.16 16.28 -11.34
C GLY A 439 -3.63 16.61 -12.74
N ALA A 440 -2.70 16.96 -13.64
CA ALA A 440 -2.98 17.31 -15.02
C ALA A 440 -3.64 16.17 -15.80
N SER A 441 -3.22 14.92 -15.59
CA SER A 441 -3.79 13.74 -16.28
C SER A 441 -5.21 13.35 -15.82
N LEU A 442 -5.68 13.92 -14.70
CA LEU A 442 -7.07 13.90 -14.23
C LEU A 442 -7.87 15.15 -14.66
N GLY A 443 -7.26 16.08 -15.39
CA GLY A 443 -7.87 17.37 -15.74
C GLY A 443 -8.03 18.32 -14.55
N MET A 444 -7.12 18.26 -13.57
CA MET A 444 -7.14 19.10 -12.37
C MET A 444 -5.97 20.09 -12.38
N SER A 445 -6.23 21.34 -11.98
CA SER A 445 -5.18 22.33 -11.70
C SER A 445 -4.60 22.08 -10.31
N VAL A 446 -3.58 21.22 -10.24
CA VAL A 446 -2.85 20.97 -9.00
C VAL A 446 -1.67 21.94 -8.91
N LYS A 447 -1.38 22.44 -7.71
CA LYS A 447 -0.17 23.19 -7.39
C LYS A 447 0.39 22.72 -6.05
N ALA A 448 1.63 22.25 -6.03
CA ALA A 448 2.25 21.64 -4.86
C ALA A 448 3.37 22.51 -4.27
N PHE A 449 3.60 22.36 -2.96
CA PHE A 449 4.58 23.13 -2.21
C PHE A 449 5.34 22.23 -1.23
N ALA A 450 6.63 22.05 -1.47
CA ALA A 450 7.56 21.58 -0.44
C ALA A 450 7.64 22.63 0.68
N THR A 451 7.37 22.25 1.94
CA THR A 451 7.44 23.16 3.09
C THR A 451 8.21 22.55 4.26
N PRO A 452 8.90 23.35 5.10
CA PRO A 452 9.51 22.83 6.32
C PRO A 452 8.46 22.14 7.21
N GLY A 453 8.80 20.92 7.63
CA GLY A 453 7.99 20.04 8.48
C GLY A 453 8.77 19.48 9.68
N ASN A 454 9.91 20.10 10.01
CA ASN A 454 10.89 19.68 11.02
C ASN A 454 10.48 19.98 12.48
N VAL A 455 9.58 20.94 12.70
CA VAL A 455 9.04 21.31 14.02
C VAL A 455 7.53 21.05 14.08
N PRO A 456 6.95 20.73 15.25
CA PRO A 456 5.49 20.69 15.42
C PRO A 456 4.88 22.05 15.09
N ILE A 457 3.67 22.05 14.54
CA ILE A 457 2.94 23.28 14.19
C ILE A 457 1.86 23.54 15.26
N GLY A 458 1.86 24.72 15.85
CA GLY A 458 1.00 25.07 16.97
C GLY A 458 1.54 24.63 18.35
N ARG A 459 0.70 24.77 19.37
CA ARG A 459 0.99 24.37 20.76
C ARG A 459 0.30 23.07 21.17
N GLY A 460 -0.83 22.72 20.56
CA GLY A 460 -1.56 21.48 20.82
C GLY A 460 -1.10 20.33 19.92
N ILE A 461 -1.07 19.11 20.47
CA ILE A 461 -0.87 17.84 19.76
C ILE A 461 -1.93 16.86 20.28
N GLY A 462 -2.69 16.20 19.40
CA GLY A 462 -3.87 15.39 19.76
C GLY A 462 -5.20 16.14 19.53
N PRO A 463 -6.34 15.43 19.37
CA PRO A 463 -7.53 15.98 18.69
C PRO A 463 -8.09 17.28 19.29
N ALA A 464 -8.40 17.30 20.59
CA ALA A 464 -9.00 18.48 21.22
C ALA A 464 -8.00 19.63 21.44
N LEU A 465 -6.72 19.32 21.64
CA LEU A 465 -5.67 20.31 21.85
C LEU A 465 -5.32 21.04 20.54
N GLU A 466 -5.34 20.32 19.42
CA GLU A 466 -5.19 20.90 18.08
C GLU A 466 -6.46 21.64 17.62
N ALA A 467 -7.65 21.14 17.97
CA ALA A 467 -8.92 21.85 17.71
C ALA A 467 -8.98 23.18 18.48
N ARG A 468 -8.57 23.21 19.75
CA ARG A 468 -8.41 24.43 20.56
C ARG A 468 -7.55 25.47 19.83
N ASP A 469 -6.38 25.07 19.35
CA ASP A 469 -5.44 25.99 18.70
C ASP A 469 -5.98 26.57 17.39
N VAL A 470 -6.71 25.77 16.60
CA VAL A 470 -7.46 26.24 15.42
C VAL A 470 -8.48 27.31 15.82
N MET A 471 -9.25 27.08 16.88
CA MET A 471 -10.27 28.03 17.33
C MET A 471 -9.64 29.32 17.87
N LYS A 472 -8.51 29.25 18.59
CA LYS A 472 -7.72 30.43 19.00
C LYS A 472 -7.28 31.28 17.81
N VAL A 473 -6.78 30.66 16.74
CA VAL A 473 -6.37 31.39 15.53
C VAL A 473 -7.57 32.06 14.86
N LEU A 474 -8.69 31.35 14.70
CA LEU A 474 -9.91 31.87 14.08
C LEU A 474 -10.55 33.01 14.90
N ALA A 475 -10.50 32.93 16.23
CA ALA A 475 -10.97 33.98 17.14
C ALA A 475 -10.03 35.19 17.24
N ASN A 476 -8.86 35.15 16.61
CA ASN A 476 -7.77 36.13 16.75
C ASN A 476 -7.29 36.32 18.20
N GLU A 477 -7.23 35.24 19.00
CA GLU A 477 -6.73 35.33 20.37
C GLU A 477 -5.24 35.76 20.41
N PRO A 478 -4.82 36.57 21.42
CA PRO A 478 -3.44 37.08 21.50
C PRO A 478 -2.37 36.00 21.70
N ASP A 479 -2.72 34.86 22.29
CA ASP A 479 -1.83 33.71 22.52
C ASP A 479 -1.99 32.59 21.47
N ALA A 480 -2.79 32.82 20.43
CA ALA A 480 -2.97 31.88 19.33
C ALA A 480 -1.63 31.59 18.62
N PRO A 481 -1.35 30.34 18.20
CA PRO A 481 -0.05 30.02 17.62
C PRO A 481 0.18 30.71 16.27
N THR A 482 1.18 31.59 16.22
CA THR A 482 1.52 32.41 15.05
C THR A 482 1.97 31.56 13.85
N ASP A 483 2.72 30.49 14.08
CA ASP A 483 3.19 29.57 13.04
C ASP A 483 2.03 28.85 12.32
N LEU A 484 1.03 28.42 13.08
CA LEU A 484 -0.22 27.86 12.56
C LEU A 484 -1.04 28.91 11.80
N ARG A 485 -1.06 30.17 12.27
CA ARG A 485 -1.70 31.30 11.60
C ARG A 485 -1.02 31.62 10.26
N GLU A 486 0.27 31.90 10.24
CA GLU A 486 0.97 32.31 9.01
C GLU A 486 0.97 31.20 7.95
N LYS A 487 1.17 29.92 8.33
CA LYS A 487 1.07 28.80 7.38
C LYS A 487 -0.38 28.63 6.87
N ALA A 488 -1.40 28.98 7.65
CA ALA A 488 -2.78 29.03 7.18
C ALA A 488 -3.06 30.20 6.24
N LEU A 489 -2.55 31.40 6.53
CA LEU A 489 -2.69 32.57 5.65
C LEU A 489 -1.97 32.36 4.32
N PHE A 490 -0.77 31.76 4.32
CA PHE A 490 -0.04 31.40 3.11
C PHE A 490 -0.86 30.48 2.20
N PHE A 491 -1.34 29.34 2.73
CA PHE A 491 -2.13 28.40 1.93
C PHE A 491 -3.52 28.94 1.56
N ALA A 492 -4.16 29.74 2.41
CA ALA A 492 -5.43 30.39 2.05
C ALA A 492 -5.24 31.42 0.94
N GLY A 493 -4.18 32.21 0.98
CA GLY A 493 -3.83 33.17 -0.07
C GLY A 493 -3.52 32.50 -1.40
N GLN A 494 -2.75 31.40 -1.40
CA GLN A 494 -2.52 30.60 -2.60
C GLN A 494 -3.80 29.93 -3.15
N VAL A 495 -4.78 29.56 -2.31
CA VAL A 495 -6.08 29.04 -2.79
C VAL A 495 -6.93 30.17 -3.38
N ILE A 496 -6.99 31.34 -2.72
CA ILE A 496 -7.73 32.50 -3.20
C ILE A 496 -7.13 33.04 -4.50
N ALA A 497 -5.82 32.90 -4.70
CA ALA A 497 -5.14 33.24 -5.96
C ALA A 497 -5.59 32.41 -7.18
N PHE A 498 -6.28 31.26 -6.99
CA PHE A 498 -6.93 30.57 -8.11
C PHE A 498 -8.15 31.32 -8.67
N ASP A 499 -8.80 32.19 -7.88
CA ASP A 499 -9.91 33.02 -8.38
C ASP A 499 -9.39 33.96 -9.48
N PRO A 500 -9.91 33.89 -10.73
CA PRO A 500 -9.42 34.73 -11.83
C PRO A 500 -9.60 36.23 -11.61
N LYS A 501 -10.42 36.64 -10.62
CA LYS A 501 -10.57 38.04 -10.18
C LYS A 501 -9.41 38.52 -9.29
N VAL A 502 -8.69 37.59 -8.66
CA VAL A 502 -7.54 37.85 -7.79
C VAL A 502 -6.26 37.59 -8.57
N ASN A 503 -6.11 36.36 -9.08
CA ASN A 503 -5.03 35.86 -9.94
C ASN A 503 -3.61 36.29 -9.51
N ASP A 504 -3.38 36.36 -8.20
CA ASP A 504 -2.16 36.87 -7.59
C ASP A 504 -2.07 36.39 -6.13
N PHE A 505 -0.87 36.00 -5.69
CA PHE A 505 -0.65 35.52 -4.33
C PHE A 505 -0.72 36.65 -3.30
N GLU A 506 -0.13 37.82 -3.55
CA GLU A 506 -0.05 38.89 -2.56
C GLU A 506 -1.45 39.46 -2.24
N LYS A 507 -2.27 39.71 -3.28
CA LYS A 507 -3.70 40.02 -3.10
C LYS A 507 -4.44 38.90 -2.37
N GLY A 508 -4.20 37.64 -2.74
CA GLY A 508 -4.81 36.49 -2.07
C GLY A 508 -4.48 36.43 -0.58
N TYR A 509 -3.22 36.68 -0.21
CA TYR A 509 -2.74 36.74 1.17
C TYR A 509 -3.37 37.91 1.94
N GLN A 510 -3.44 39.09 1.32
CA GLN A 510 -4.07 40.26 1.91
C GLN A 510 -5.57 40.04 2.18
N ILE A 511 -6.28 39.40 1.24
CA ILE A 511 -7.69 39.02 1.38
C ILE A 511 -7.86 37.96 2.49
N ALA A 512 -7.00 36.93 2.53
CA ALA A 512 -7.03 35.91 3.57
C ALA A 512 -6.83 36.51 4.98
N THR A 513 -5.88 37.45 5.10
CA THR A 513 -5.55 38.15 6.34
C THR A 513 -6.70 39.03 6.81
N ASP A 514 -7.32 39.80 5.92
CA ASP A 514 -8.51 40.60 6.19
C ASP A 514 -9.72 39.72 6.60
N ILE A 515 -9.97 38.61 5.92
CA ILE A 515 -11.04 37.65 6.28
C ILE A 515 -10.83 37.03 7.67
N LEU A 516 -9.59 36.76 8.06
CA LEU A 516 -9.25 36.27 9.40
C LEU A 516 -9.43 37.37 10.45
N ALA A 517 -8.76 38.53 10.29
CA ALA A 517 -8.76 39.63 11.24
C ALA A 517 -10.15 40.23 11.50
N SER A 518 -10.99 40.31 10.46
CA SER A 518 -12.39 40.77 10.57
C SER A 518 -13.36 39.75 11.19
N GLY A 519 -12.86 38.57 11.61
CA GLY A 519 -13.66 37.50 12.21
C GLY A 519 -14.64 36.83 11.25
N ARG A 520 -14.57 37.10 9.94
CA ARG A 520 -15.39 36.41 8.91
C ARG A 520 -15.06 34.92 8.86
N ALA A 521 -13.79 34.56 9.02
CA ALA A 521 -13.36 33.16 9.14
C ALA A 521 -14.03 32.44 10.33
N MET A 522 -14.07 33.07 11.52
CA MET A 522 -14.73 32.48 12.70
C MET A 522 -16.23 32.24 12.47
N LYS A 523 -16.95 33.27 11.99
CA LYS A 523 -18.38 33.17 11.66
C LYS A 523 -18.64 32.07 10.61
N LYS A 524 -17.73 31.91 9.65
CA LYS A 524 -17.81 30.86 8.64
C LYS A 524 -17.56 29.45 9.21
N MET A 525 -16.58 29.29 10.10
CA MET A 525 -16.35 28.02 10.82
C MET A 525 -17.58 27.64 11.65
N GLN A 526 -18.18 28.58 12.39
CA GLN A 526 -19.42 28.35 13.14
C GLN A 526 -20.57 27.90 12.23
N GLN A 527 -20.72 28.50 11.04
CA GLN A 527 -21.72 28.05 10.06
C GLN A 527 -21.47 26.62 9.58
N ILE A 528 -20.21 26.23 9.36
CA ILE A 528 -19.82 24.87 8.95
C ILE A 528 -20.10 23.86 10.08
N ILE A 529 -19.69 24.17 11.31
CA ILE A 529 -19.94 23.36 12.51
C ILE A 529 -21.45 23.09 12.67
N HIS A 530 -22.28 24.14 12.60
CA HIS A 530 -23.72 24.04 12.73
C HIS A 530 -24.35 23.18 11.62
N MET A 531 -23.97 23.43 10.35
CA MET A 531 -24.48 22.66 9.20
C MET A 531 -24.09 21.18 9.22
N GLN A 532 -22.93 20.84 9.79
CA GLN A 532 -22.47 19.46 9.91
C GLN A 532 -23.11 18.69 11.07
N GLY A 533 -23.71 19.39 12.04
CA GLY A 533 -24.17 18.84 13.32
C GLY A 533 -23.15 19.13 14.41
N GLU A 534 -23.39 20.22 15.14
CA GLU A 534 -22.52 20.73 16.21
C GLU A 534 -22.42 19.74 17.38
N HIS A 535 -21.20 19.53 17.89
CA HIS A 535 -20.97 18.75 19.09
C HIS A 535 -20.89 19.69 20.30
N SER A 536 -21.83 19.55 21.25
CA SER A 536 -21.87 20.34 22.49
C SER A 536 -20.77 19.98 23.50
N GLN A 537 -19.67 19.38 23.04
CA GLN A 537 -18.51 19.07 23.89
C GLN A 537 -17.68 20.34 24.09
N VAL A 538 -17.93 21.03 25.21
CA VAL A 538 -16.95 21.93 25.82
C VAL A 538 -15.60 21.20 25.86
N ILE A 539 -14.54 21.80 25.32
CA ILE A 539 -13.19 21.23 25.38
C ILE A 539 -12.76 21.23 26.85
N LYS A 540 -12.93 20.08 27.50
CA LYS A 540 -12.62 19.89 28.92
C LYS A 540 -11.12 19.73 29.11
N GLN A 541 -10.68 19.96 30.34
CA GLN A 541 -9.36 19.56 30.77
C GLN A 541 -9.31 18.04 30.93
N ALA A 542 -8.30 17.39 30.34
CA ALA A 542 -8.12 15.96 30.46
C ALA A 542 -7.93 15.50 31.91
N THR A 543 -8.46 14.33 32.25
CA THR A 543 -8.56 13.82 33.64
C THR A 543 -7.20 13.70 34.34
N TYR A 544 -6.16 13.26 33.65
CA TYR A 544 -4.81 13.11 34.19
C TYR A 544 -3.79 13.94 33.41
N ARG A 545 -2.81 14.50 34.13
CA ARG A 545 -1.78 15.38 33.58
C ARG A 545 -0.39 15.10 34.15
N ARG A 546 0.66 15.32 33.35
CA ARG A 546 2.04 15.41 33.83
C ARG A 546 2.82 16.49 33.09
N THR A 547 3.30 17.48 33.82
CA THR A 547 4.23 18.49 33.31
C THR A 547 5.63 17.88 33.11
N ILE A 548 6.22 18.05 31.93
CA ILE A 548 7.64 17.78 31.65
C ILE A 548 8.40 19.09 31.68
N ARG A 549 9.53 19.10 32.40
CA ARG A 549 10.33 20.30 32.72
C ARG A 549 11.76 20.13 32.23
N SER A 550 12.41 21.23 31.86
CA SER A 550 13.81 21.22 31.48
C SER A 550 14.70 20.86 32.67
N THR A 551 15.65 19.96 32.45
CA THR A 551 16.67 19.54 33.44
C THR A 551 17.90 20.43 33.48
N ARG A 552 17.95 21.49 32.65
CA ARG A 552 19.05 22.45 32.54
C ARG A 552 18.58 23.78 31.96
N CYS A 553 19.37 24.83 32.11
CA CYS A 553 19.27 26.00 31.24
C CYS A 553 19.78 25.67 29.82
N GLY A 554 19.27 26.38 28.81
CA GLY A 554 19.76 26.30 27.44
C GLY A 554 18.83 26.98 26.42
N LYS A 555 19.24 26.98 25.15
CA LYS A 555 18.38 27.45 24.05
C LYS A 555 17.73 26.27 23.34
N VAL A 556 16.42 26.30 23.11
CA VAL A 556 15.74 25.25 22.34
C VAL A 556 16.16 25.33 20.87
N THR A 557 16.90 24.34 20.38
CA THR A 557 17.38 24.29 18.99
C THR A 557 16.68 23.26 18.12
N ALA A 558 16.07 22.23 18.72
CA ALA A 558 15.18 21.32 18.01
C ALA A 558 14.08 20.75 18.90
N ILE A 559 12.93 20.44 18.28
CA ILE A 559 11.83 19.67 18.89
C ILE A 559 11.56 18.46 17.98
N ASN A 560 11.79 17.25 18.47
CA ASN A 560 11.69 16.03 17.68
C ASN A 560 10.22 15.63 17.45
N CYS A 561 9.73 15.95 16.26
CA CYS A 561 8.37 15.63 15.81
C CYS A 561 7.97 14.14 15.98
N GLN A 562 8.87 13.18 15.73
CA GLN A 562 8.55 11.76 15.91
C GLN A 562 8.32 11.42 17.39
N THR A 563 9.19 11.91 18.28
CA THR A 563 9.09 11.70 19.74
C THR A 563 7.82 12.34 20.29
N ILE A 564 7.54 13.60 19.92
CA ILE A 564 6.33 14.33 20.32
C ILE A 564 5.05 13.61 19.83
N ALA A 565 5.03 13.12 18.59
CA ALA A 565 3.91 12.34 18.06
C ALA A 565 3.76 10.93 18.69
N ARG A 566 4.82 10.39 19.28
CA ARG A 566 4.81 9.10 20.00
C ARG A 566 4.23 9.27 21.39
N ILE A 567 4.79 10.17 22.20
CA ILE A 567 4.33 10.46 23.57
C ILE A 567 2.84 10.85 23.57
N ALA A 568 2.40 11.63 22.58
CA ALA A 568 0.98 11.99 22.42
C ALA A 568 0.06 10.77 22.15
N ARG A 569 0.53 9.77 21.37
CA ARG A 569 -0.22 8.53 21.12
C ARG A 569 -0.20 7.59 22.32
N ASP A 570 0.93 7.47 22.99
CA ASP A 570 1.10 6.66 24.21
C ASP A 570 0.18 7.17 25.33
N ALA A 571 -0.05 8.50 25.39
CA ALA A 571 -1.00 9.14 26.30
C ALA A 571 -2.48 8.87 25.94
N GLY A 572 -2.77 8.43 24.71
CA GLY A 572 -4.09 7.96 24.27
C GLY A 572 -4.60 8.54 22.95
N ALA A 573 -3.94 9.55 22.37
CA ALA A 573 -4.41 10.19 21.14
C ALA A 573 -4.26 9.26 19.90
N PRO A 574 -5.16 9.30 18.90
CA PRO A 574 -6.37 10.14 18.81
C PRO A 574 -7.62 9.54 19.48
N VAL A 575 -7.54 8.32 20.02
CA VAL A 575 -8.70 7.56 20.52
C VAL A 575 -9.30 8.26 21.74
N ASP A 576 -8.46 8.68 22.68
CA ASP A 576 -8.85 9.50 23.81
C ASP A 576 -8.81 10.97 23.34
N VAL A 577 -9.97 11.55 23.03
CA VAL A 577 -10.10 12.84 22.34
C VAL A 577 -9.37 14.02 23.02
N PHE A 578 -9.30 14.02 24.36
CA PHE A 578 -8.64 15.04 25.16
C PHE A 578 -7.17 14.72 25.49
N ALA A 579 -6.67 13.54 25.13
CA ALA A 579 -5.29 13.14 25.33
C ALA A 579 -4.33 13.78 24.30
N GLY A 580 -3.05 13.84 24.66
CA GLY A 580 -2.00 14.40 23.82
C GLY A 580 -1.06 15.33 24.60
N LEU A 581 -0.55 16.38 23.94
CA LEU A 581 0.45 17.31 24.51
C LEU A 581 0.04 18.77 24.34
N SER A 582 0.31 19.60 25.36
CA SER A 582 0.38 21.06 25.22
C SER A 582 1.85 21.51 25.33
N ILE A 583 2.41 22.03 24.24
CA ILE A 583 3.77 22.56 24.12
C ILE A 583 3.80 24.00 24.64
N HIS A 584 4.73 24.27 25.56
CA HIS A 584 4.92 25.58 26.17
C HIS A 584 6.11 26.33 25.55
N ALA A 585 7.27 25.68 25.43
CA ALA A 585 8.49 26.25 24.87
C ALA A 585 8.64 25.95 23.36
N THR A 586 9.15 26.90 22.58
CA THR A 586 9.30 26.79 21.12
C THR A 586 10.76 26.87 20.64
N VAL A 587 11.07 26.44 19.41
CA VAL A 587 12.44 26.51 18.86
C VAL A 587 12.87 27.96 18.72
N GLY A 588 14.06 28.28 19.24
CA GLY A 588 14.59 29.64 19.36
C GLY A 588 14.47 30.23 20.77
N GLU A 589 13.60 29.67 21.62
CA GLU A 589 13.33 30.16 22.98
C GLU A 589 14.48 29.79 23.96
N MET A 590 14.74 30.67 24.93
CA MET A 590 15.59 30.35 26.08
C MET A 590 14.75 29.68 27.16
N VAL A 591 15.20 28.53 27.65
CA VAL A 591 14.57 27.84 28.79
C VAL A 591 15.51 27.76 29.98
N HIS A 592 14.94 27.91 31.17
CA HIS A 592 15.64 27.72 32.44
C HIS A 592 15.43 26.31 32.99
N GLU A 593 16.33 25.87 33.88
CA GLU A 593 16.12 24.65 34.66
C GLU A 593 14.79 24.74 35.44
N GLY A 594 14.01 23.65 35.41
CA GLY A 594 12.66 23.60 35.99
C GLY A 594 11.55 24.28 35.17
N GLN A 595 11.86 25.01 34.08
CA GLN A 595 10.86 25.59 33.18
C GLN A 595 10.08 24.49 32.45
N ILE A 596 8.79 24.74 32.17
CA ILE A 596 7.91 23.78 31.50
C ILE A 596 8.27 23.72 30.02
N LEU A 597 8.55 22.52 29.51
CA LEU A 597 8.69 22.29 28.06
C LEU A 597 7.32 21.97 27.44
N TYR A 598 6.59 21.04 28.05
CA TYR A 598 5.24 20.66 27.67
C TYR A 598 4.49 19.98 28.83
N GLU A 599 3.17 19.85 28.70
CA GLU A 599 2.32 19.03 29.55
C GLU A 599 1.72 17.86 28.76
N ILE A 600 1.80 16.66 29.33
CA ILE A 600 1.14 15.45 28.84
C ILE A 600 -0.27 15.38 29.42
N HIS A 601 -1.26 15.10 28.57
CA HIS A 601 -2.68 14.97 28.89
C HIS A 601 -3.15 13.55 28.57
N ALA A 602 -3.90 12.90 29.47
CA ALA A 602 -4.45 11.56 29.27
C ALA A 602 -5.78 11.35 30.01
N GLU A 603 -6.65 10.48 29.48
CA GLU A 603 -7.87 10.04 30.17
C GLU A 603 -7.67 8.77 31.01
N ASN A 604 -6.49 8.15 30.96
CA ASN A 604 -6.18 6.94 31.69
C ASN A 604 -4.78 7.04 32.34
N ILE A 605 -4.68 6.65 33.61
CA ILE A 605 -3.44 6.77 34.39
C ILE A 605 -2.30 5.90 33.84
N ALA A 606 -2.58 4.67 33.38
CA ALA A 606 -1.56 3.78 32.83
C ALA A 606 -1.05 4.27 31.45
N LYS A 607 -1.91 4.92 30.67
CA LYS A 607 -1.48 5.63 29.44
C LYS A 607 -0.58 6.83 29.78
N LEU A 608 -0.93 7.61 30.80
CA LEU A 608 -0.07 8.70 31.28
C LEU A 608 1.29 8.18 31.74
N GLU A 609 1.33 7.10 32.53
CA GLU A 609 2.57 6.48 33.00
C GLU A 609 3.42 5.95 31.84
N THR A 610 2.80 5.37 30.81
CA THR A 610 3.47 4.93 29.58
C THR A 610 4.10 6.11 28.83
N ALA A 611 3.34 7.18 28.61
CA ALA A 611 3.82 8.39 27.95
C ALA A 611 4.92 9.11 28.75
N VAL A 612 4.81 9.15 30.08
CA VAL A 612 5.85 9.70 30.97
C VAL A 612 7.11 8.84 30.95
N ALA A 613 6.99 7.51 30.84
CA ALA A 613 8.14 6.62 30.70
C ALA A 613 8.88 6.82 29.36
N GLU A 614 8.17 7.06 28.26
CA GLU A 614 8.81 7.41 26.97
C GLU A 614 9.45 8.80 27.02
N ALA A 615 8.75 9.82 27.55
CA ALA A 615 9.29 11.16 27.77
C ALA A 615 10.54 11.17 28.67
N SER A 616 10.63 10.25 29.64
CA SER A 616 11.81 10.08 30.50
C SER A 616 13.02 9.49 29.78
N LYS A 617 12.83 8.70 28.71
CA LYS A 617 13.93 8.21 27.86
C LYS A 617 14.40 9.29 26.89
N ASN A 618 13.47 10.03 26.33
CA ASN A 618 13.73 11.11 25.39
C ASN A 618 12.62 12.17 25.51
N GLN A 619 12.94 13.31 26.13
CA GLN A 619 11.99 14.41 26.29
C GLN A 619 11.57 15.05 24.97
N GLY A 620 12.24 14.76 23.84
CA GLY A 620 11.92 15.30 22.52
C GLY A 620 12.39 16.74 22.28
N PHE A 621 13.19 17.32 23.17
CA PHE A 621 13.73 18.68 23.09
C PHE A 621 15.25 18.66 23.17
N THR A 622 15.91 19.30 22.20
CA THR A 622 17.36 19.56 22.18
C THR A 622 17.63 20.97 22.70
N LEU A 623 18.60 21.09 23.61
CA LEU A 623 19.01 22.35 24.22
C LEU A 623 20.52 22.57 24.03
N ASP A 624 20.88 23.73 23.49
CA ASP A 624 22.25 24.23 23.41
C ASP A 624 22.72 24.79 24.76
#